data_AF-K2KY81-F1
#
_entry.id   AF-K2KY81-F1
#
_cell.length_a   1.000
_cell.length_b   1.000
_cell.length_c   1.000
_cell.angle_alpha   90.00
_cell.angle_beta   90.00
_cell.angle_gamma   90.00
#
_symmetry.space_group_name_H-M   'P 1'
#
loop_
_entity.id
_entity.type
_entity.pdbx_description
1 polymer ?
#
loop_
_entity_poly.entity_id
_entity_poly.type
_entity_poly.pdbx_seq_one_letter_code
_entity_poly.pdbx_strand_id
1 'polypeptide(L)' 'MSYVEKTKGISATMVQHVLVESIEKRFRHASVLPKEVEWQTDNGSCYIADETRKFANSLGFKVCTTPRYAARRVMA' A
#
# COMPACT_ATOMS: atom_id res chain seq x y z
N MET A 1 -0.19 13.43 10.72
CA MET A 1 -1.13 13.69 9.60
C MET A 1 -1.78 12.37 9.21
N SER A 2 -3.11 12.29 9.34
CA SER A 2 -3.95 11.18 8.88
C SER A 2 -4.67 11.64 7.61
N TYR A 3 -4.62 10.84 6.55
CA TYR A 3 -5.29 11.17 5.29
C TYR A 3 -6.77 10.76 5.39
N VAL A 4 -7.70 11.70 5.17
CA VAL A 4 -9.16 11.46 5.11
C VAL A 4 -9.63 11.79 3.70
N GLU A 5 -10.01 10.75 2.97
CA GLU A 5 -10.57 10.84 1.61
C GLU A 5 -12.06 11.19 1.68
N LYS A 6 -12.46 12.32 1.09
CA LYS A 6 -13.87 12.69 0.87
C LYS A 6 -14.24 12.43 -0.58
N THR A 7 -15.10 11.43 -0.84
CA THR A 7 -15.95 11.15 -2.04
C THR A 7 -15.42 11.37 -3.48
N LYS A 8 -14.24 11.95 -3.67
CA LYS A 8 -13.52 12.15 -4.92
C LYS A 8 -12.37 11.16 -4.84
N GLY A 9 -12.50 10.04 -5.55
CA GLY A 9 -11.77 8.79 -5.27
C GLY A 9 -10.25 8.92 -5.10
N ILE A 10 -9.73 7.95 -4.34
CA ILE A 10 -8.30 7.75 -4.06
C ILE A 10 -7.54 7.64 -5.39
N SER A 11 -6.62 8.58 -5.66
CA SER A 11 -5.74 8.49 -6.83
C SER A 11 -4.52 7.61 -6.53
N ALA A 12 -3.96 6.99 -7.58
CA ALA A 12 -2.72 6.22 -7.47
C ALA A 12 -1.56 7.05 -6.85
N THR A 13 -1.46 8.32 -7.22
CA THR A 13 -0.48 9.26 -6.66
C THR A 13 -0.64 9.45 -5.16
N MET A 14 -1.87 9.53 -4.66
CA MET A 14 -2.13 9.67 -3.22
C MET A 14 -1.62 8.47 -2.44
N VAL A 15 -1.84 7.27 -2.99
CA VAL A 15 -1.37 6.03 -2.39
C VAL A 15 0.16 5.98 -2.32
N GLN A 16 0.86 6.44 -3.36
CA GLN A 16 2.32 6.54 -3.37
C GLN A 16 2.84 7.47 -2.26
N HIS A 17 2.24 8.65 -2.09
CA HIS A 17 2.61 9.58 -1.01
C HIS A 17 2.40 8.96 0.38
N VAL A 18 1.28 8.27 0.60
CA VAL A 18 1.00 7.59 1.87
C VAL A 18 2.05 6.52 2.18
N LEU A 19 2.51 5.77 1.17
CA LEU A 19 3.56 4.77 1.35
C LEU A 19 4.89 5.38 1.78
N VAL A 20 5.31 6.47 1.12
CA VAL A 20 6.56 7.18 1.48
C VAL A 20 6.46 7.73 2.89
N GLU A 21 5.39 8.47 3.21
CA GLU A 21 5.20 9.02 4.56
C GLU A 21 5.17 7.91 5.61
N SER A 22 4.60 6.76 5.30
CA SER A 22 4.53 5.63 6.22
C SER A 22 5.91 5.04 6.49
N ILE A 23 6.77 4.92 5.47
CA ILE A 23 8.15 4.46 5.64
C ILE A 23 8.93 5.48 6.48
N GLU A 24 8.87 6.76 6.14
CA GLU A 24 9.61 7.81 6.84
C GLU A 24 9.22 7.88 8.32
N LYS A 25 7.91 7.83 8.61
CA LYS A 25 7.38 7.85 9.98
C LYS A 25 7.77 6.61 10.77
N ARG A 26 7.76 5.43 10.15
CA ARG A 26 7.94 4.15 10.85
C ARG A 26 9.40 3.72 10.98
N PHE A 27 10.23 4.00 9.96
CA PHE A 27 11.62 3.53 9.89
C PHE A 27 12.66 4.64 10.00
N ARG A 28 12.25 5.90 10.21
CA ARG A 28 13.09 7.08 10.52
C ARG A 28 14.39 7.13 9.69
N HIS A 29 14.32 7.80 8.54
CA HIS A 29 15.43 8.01 7.58
C HIS A 29 15.75 6.84 6.64
N ALA A 30 14.89 5.81 6.58
CA ALA A 30 15.01 4.78 5.55
C ALA A 30 14.29 5.22 4.27
N SER A 31 15.00 5.28 3.13
CA SER A 31 14.38 5.53 1.81
C SER A 31 13.76 4.26 1.20
N VAL A 32 14.11 3.10 1.75
CA VAL A 32 13.62 1.77 1.36
C VAL A 32 13.42 0.93 2.61
N LEU A 33 12.55 -0.07 2.53
CA LEU A 33 12.29 -0.95 3.66
C LEU A 33 13.51 -1.84 3.97
N PRO A 34 13.99 -1.88 5.23
CA PRO A 34 15.15 -2.68 5.62
C PRO A 34 14.83 -4.20 5.70
N LYS A 35 13.55 -4.57 5.61
CA LYS A 35 13.04 -5.95 5.63
C LYS A 35 11.84 -6.05 4.69
N GLU A 36 11.56 -7.24 4.18
CA GLU A 36 10.38 -7.50 3.36
C GLU A 36 9.10 -7.18 4.17
N VAL A 37 8.39 -6.12 3.77
CA VAL A 37 7.10 -5.75 4.38
C VAL A 37 6.00 -6.00 3.36
N GLU A 38 5.01 -6.81 3.76
CA GLU A 38 3.83 -7.05 2.95
C GLU A 38 2.89 -5.85 3.02
N TRP A 39 2.54 -5.32 1.85
CA TRP A 39 1.54 -4.28 1.71
C TRP A 39 0.23 -4.89 1.22
N GLN A 40 -0.69 -5.11 2.17
CA GLN A 40 -2.00 -5.67 1.90
C GLN A 40 -3.01 -4.57 1.54
N THR A 41 -3.57 -4.66 0.33
CA THR A 41 -4.56 -3.71 -0.19
C THR A 41 -5.80 -4.42 -0.72
N ASP A 42 -6.90 -3.68 -0.80
CA ASP A 42 -8.07 -4.14 -1.54
C ASP A 42 -7.81 -4.11 -3.06
N ASN A 43 -8.74 -4.67 -3.84
CA ASN A 43 -8.64 -4.72 -5.30
C ASN A 43 -9.18 -3.48 -6.01
N GLY A 44 -9.22 -2.34 -5.32
CA GLY A 44 -9.57 -1.05 -5.90
C GLY A 44 -8.59 -0.68 -7.01
N SER A 45 -9.10 -0.01 -8.05
CA SER A 45 -8.36 0.34 -9.26
C SER A 45 -7.06 1.11 -8.96
N CYS A 46 -7.07 1.98 -7.94
CA CYS A 46 -5.91 2.75 -7.51
C CYS A 46 -4.78 1.92 -6.89
N TYR A 47 -5.11 0.78 -6.27
CA TYR A 47 -4.14 -0.12 -5.63
C TYR A 47 -3.61 -1.19 -6.60
N ILE A 48 -4.42 -1.57 -7.59
CA ILE A 48 -4.01 -2.52 -8.63
C ILE A 48 -3.34 -1.86 -9.83
N ALA A 49 -3.38 -0.53 -9.94
CA ALA A 49 -2.70 0.22 -10.98
C ALA A 49 -1.22 -0.14 -11.02
N ASP A 50 -0.70 -0.43 -12.21
CA ASP A 50 0.68 -0.89 -12.39
C ASP A 50 1.70 0.12 -11.87
N GLU A 51 1.43 1.42 -12.01
CA GLU A 51 2.27 2.48 -11.46
C GLU A 51 2.40 2.39 -9.94
N THR A 52 1.28 2.19 -9.23
CA THR A 52 1.25 2.02 -7.78
C THR A 52 2.02 0.78 -7.34
N ARG A 53 1.87 -0.34 -8.07
CA ARG A 53 2.55 -1.60 -7.75
C ARG A 53 4.05 -1.51 -7.98
N LYS A 54 4.48 -0.94 -9.10
CA LYS A 54 5.90 -0.70 -9.41
C LYS A 54 6.55 0.20 -8.37
N PHE A 55 5.84 1.26 -7.96
CA PHE A 55 6.33 2.16 -6.93
C PHE A 55 6.47 1.45 -5.57
N ALA A 56 5.45 0.72 -5.12
CA ALA A 56 5.53 -0.06 -3.89
C ALA A 56 6.69 -1.07 -3.90
N ASN A 57 6.88 -1.79 -5.00
CA ASN A 57 8.01 -2.72 -5.15
C ASN A 57 9.37 -1.99 -5.09
N SER A 58 9.50 -0.79 -5.67
CA SER A 58 10.74 -0.01 -5.61
C SER A 58 11.12 0.44 -4.19
N LEU A 59 10.11 0.57 -3.31
CA LEU A 59 10.29 0.88 -1.90
C LEU A 59 10.60 -0.37 -1.04
N GLY A 60 10.58 -1.56 -1.63
CA GLY A 60 10.79 -2.84 -0.94
C GLY A 60 9.53 -3.46 -0.35
N PHE A 61 8.34 -2.99 -0.74
CA PHE A 61 7.10 -3.66 -0.35
C PHE A 61 6.83 -4.86 -1.24
N LYS A 62 6.31 -5.93 -0.63
CA LYS A 62 5.66 -7.01 -1.37
C LYS A 62 4.17 -6.69 -1.50
N VAL A 63 3.73 -6.42 -2.72
CA VAL A 63 2.32 -6.13 -3.01
C VAL A 63 1.49 -7.39 -2.85
N CYS A 64 0.57 -7.40 -1.89
CA CYS A 64 -0.35 -8.49 -1.63
C CYS A 64 -1.79 -8.01 -1.86
N THR A 65 -2.46 -8.51 -2.89
CA THR A 65 -3.88 -8.25 -3.10
C THR A 65 -4.71 -9.43 -2.61
N THR A 66 -5.69 -9.18 -1.75
CA THR A 66 -6.62 -10.23 -1.29
C THR A 66 -7.41 -10.77 -2.49
N PRO A 67 -7.45 -12.08 -2.75
CA PRO A 67 -8.32 -12.62 -3.80
C PRO A 67 -9.76 -12.16 -3.58
N ARG A 68 -10.46 -11.69 -4.63
CA ARG A 68 -11.84 -11.15 -4.53
C ARG A 68 -12.87 -12.12 -3.90
N TYR A 69 -12.50 -13.39 -3.71
CA TYR A 69 -13.34 -14.44 -3.11
C TYR A 69 -12.71 -15.13 -1.89
N ALA A 70 -11.63 -14.61 -1.31
CA ALA A 70 -11.15 -15.08 -0.01
C ALA A 70 -11.89 -14.31 1.09
N ALA A 71 -13.19 -14.57 1.22
CA ALA A 71 -13.87 -14.32 2.48
C ALA A 71 -13.08 -15.07 3.56
N ARG A 72 -12.43 -14.29 4.42
CA ARG A 72 -11.87 -14.65 5.73
C ARG A 72 -12.05 -16.14 6.05
N ARG A 73 -11.08 -16.98 5.69
CA ARG A 73 -10.96 -18.27 6.37
C ARG A 73 -10.45 -17.93 7.77
N VAL A 74 -11.41 -17.76 8.68
CA VAL A 74 -11.16 -17.73 10.13
C VAL A 74 -10.35 -18.99 10.42
N MET A 75 -9.08 -18.80 10.77
CA MET A 75 -8.33 -19.79 11.51
C MET A 75 -8.30 -19.27 12.95
N ALA A 76 -8.84 -20.11 13.83
CA ALA A 76 -9.18 -19.92 15.24
C ALA A 76 -10.51 -19.22 15.51
#